data_AF-A0A6C0D3S1-F1
#
_entry.id   AF-A0A6C0D3S1-F1
#
_cell.length_a   1.000
_cell.length_b   1.000
_cell.length_c   1.000
_cell.angle_alpha   90.00
_cell.angle_beta   90.00
_cell.angle_gamma   90.00
#
_symmetry.space_group_name_H-M   'P 1'
#
loop_
_entity.id
_entity.type
_entity.pdbx_description
1 polymer ?
#
loop_
_entity_poly.entity_id
_entity_poly.type
_entity_poly.pdbx_seq_one_letter_code
_entity_poly.pdbx_strand_id
1 'polypeptide(L)'
;MTTTLRPVTETIDRFMKITEKSANVVLVKEREVIQWLYADLSFLPSIEKKNKSHDTKEYKIMEDEWGQNMLEKRRPDLKKHGQWTTKLGEHITEELLILMGKTPSHPRKINGYAPDTEVEDAIWEAKAQTFNTTGTAGEKILGVPFKYADVPELYGKPLKILCMGCAEKLCREHYGNLDGEKTTEKKRRFIEFYKENGIEWIGATELIEKIVANEIDANEIDANEIDINNS
;
A
#
# COMPACT_ATOMS: atom_id res chain seq x y z
N MET A 1 26.39 3.22 -3.29
CA MET A 1 26.28 1.89 -2.65
C MET A 1 25.22 1.12 -3.40
N THR A 2 25.60 0.05 -4.10
CA THR A 2 24.67 -0.82 -4.82
C THR A 2 23.95 -1.69 -3.79
N THR A 3 22.75 -1.28 -3.39
CA THR A 3 21.85 -2.11 -2.61
C THR A 3 21.49 -3.31 -3.46
N THR A 4 22.06 -4.47 -3.16
CA THR A 4 21.62 -5.74 -3.74
C THR A 4 20.14 -5.91 -3.41
N LEU A 5 19.29 -5.93 -4.43
CA LEU A 5 17.86 -6.19 -4.27
C LEU A 5 17.68 -7.53 -3.56
N ARG A 6 17.11 -7.50 -2.35
CA ARG A 6 16.78 -8.72 -1.60
C ARG A 6 15.67 -9.47 -2.34
N PRO A 7 15.70 -10.82 -2.36
CA PRO A 7 14.59 -11.60 -2.90
C PRO A 7 13.29 -11.24 -2.17
N VAL A 8 12.20 -11.05 -2.92
CA VAL A 8 10.88 -10.68 -2.37
C VAL A 8 10.46 -11.61 -1.23
N THR A 9 10.70 -12.92 -1.36
CA THR A 9 10.41 -13.91 -0.31
C THR A 9 11.10 -13.59 1.03
N GLU A 10 12.37 -13.17 1.00
CA GLU A 10 13.11 -12.83 2.22
C GLU A 10 12.52 -11.58 2.88
N THR A 11 12.16 -10.57 2.08
CA THR A 11 11.51 -9.35 2.55
C THR A 11 10.17 -9.67 3.21
N ILE A 12 9.34 -10.51 2.59
CA ILE A 12 8.07 -10.95 3.16
C ILE A 12 8.29 -11.66 4.49
N ASP A 13 9.21 -12.64 4.55
CA ASP A 13 9.45 -13.42 5.76
C ASP A 13 9.91 -12.55 6.93
N ARG A 14 10.76 -11.56 6.67
CA ARG A 14 11.17 -10.57 7.69
C ARG A 14 10.02 -9.68 8.10
N PHE A 15 9.24 -9.19 7.14
CA PHE A 15 8.07 -8.36 7.43
C PHE A 15 7.07 -9.12 8.32
N MET A 16 6.79 -10.40 8.04
CA MET A 16 5.91 -11.22 8.88
C MET A 16 6.38 -11.26 10.34
N LYS A 17 7.68 -11.48 10.58
CA LYS A 17 8.26 -11.46 11.95
C LYS A 17 8.07 -10.12 12.66
N ILE A 18 8.14 -9.00 11.94
CA ILE A 18 7.86 -7.67 12.51
C ILE A 18 6.39 -7.59 12.93
N THR A 19 5.47 -8.03 12.05
CA THR A 19 4.03 -7.95 12.34
C THR A 19 3.60 -8.83 13.51
N GLU A 20 4.26 -9.98 13.74
CA GLU A 20 3.99 -10.87 14.88
C GLU A 20 4.17 -10.17 16.22
N LYS A 21 5.13 -9.24 16.32
CA LYS A 21 5.40 -8.47 17.55
C LYS A 21 4.35 -7.38 17.79
N SER A 22 3.61 -6.96 16.77
CA SER A 22 2.68 -5.84 16.87
C SER A 22 1.27 -6.29 17.22
N ALA A 23 0.78 -5.92 18.41
CA ALA A 23 -0.59 -6.23 18.83
C ALA A 23 -1.67 -5.42 18.06
N ASN A 24 -1.28 -4.30 17.43
CA ASN A 24 -2.21 -3.30 16.90
C ASN A 24 -2.54 -3.46 15.41
N VAL A 25 -2.06 -4.54 14.78
CA VAL A 25 -2.31 -4.85 13.37
C VAL A 25 -3.00 -6.21 13.22
N VAL A 26 -3.84 -6.33 12.20
CA VAL A 26 -4.67 -7.52 11.92
C VAL A 26 -4.47 -8.00 10.49
N LEU A 27 -4.65 -7.12 9.49
CA LEU A 27 -4.61 -7.48 8.08
C LEU A 27 -3.19 -7.80 7.61
N VAL A 28 -2.20 -6.96 7.94
CA VAL A 28 -0.83 -7.13 7.45
C VAL A 28 -0.08 -8.30 8.13
N LYS A 29 -0.70 -8.96 9.12
CA LYS A 29 -0.25 -10.26 9.66
C LYS A 29 -0.62 -11.45 8.78
N GLU A 30 -1.54 -11.26 7.85
CA GLU A 30 -1.95 -12.31 6.93
C GLU A 30 -0.96 -12.31 5.76
N ARG A 31 -0.19 -13.40 5.62
CA ARG A 31 0.80 -13.54 4.54
C ARG A 31 0.18 -13.26 3.17
N GLU A 32 -1.05 -13.70 2.95
CA GLU A 32 -1.81 -13.51 1.71
C GLU A 32 -2.01 -12.02 1.37
N VAL A 33 -2.19 -11.16 2.37
CA VAL A 33 -2.29 -9.69 2.16
C VAL A 33 -0.97 -9.16 1.64
N ILE A 34 0.16 -9.62 2.20
CA ILE A 34 1.49 -9.19 1.75
C ILE A 34 1.79 -9.74 0.35
N GLN A 35 1.45 -11.00 0.07
CA GLN A 35 1.55 -11.56 -1.28
C GLN A 35 0.73 -10.73 -2.29
N TRP A 36 -0.51 -10.40 -1.95
CA TRP A 36 -1.37 -9.57 -2.79
C TRP A 36 -0.79 -8.18 -3.07
N LEU A 37 -0.18 -7.52 -2.07
CA LEU A 37 0.52 -6.24 -2.25
C LEU A 37 1.71 -6.36 -3.21
N TYR A 38 2.41 -7.50 -3.21
CA TYR A 38 3.50 -7.82 -4.14
C TYR A 38 3.02 -8.40 -5.49
N ALA A 39 1.72 -8.35 -5.79
CA ALA A 39 1.13 -8.92 -7.00
C ALA A 39 1.31 -10.45 -7.15
N ASP A 40 1.51 -11.14 -6.03
CA ASP A 40 1.49 -12.60 -5.94
C ASP A 40 0.10 -13.08 -5.54
N LEU A 41 -0.58 -13.77 -6.47
CA LEU A 41 -1.91 -14.34 -6.26
C LEU A 41 -1.88 -15.86 -6.06
N SER A 42 -0.71 -16.44 -5.77
CA SER A 42 -0.55 -17.90 -5.62
C SER A 42 -1.34 -18.50 -4.45
N PHE A 43 -1.82 -17.67 -3.52
CA PHE A 43 -2.71 -18.10 -2.44
C PHE A 43 -4.15 -18.37 -2.91
N LEU A 44 -4.55 -17.84 -4.08
CA LEU A 44 -5.86 -18.14 -4.64
C LEU A 44 -5.90 -19.57 -5.19
N PRO A 45 -7.04 -20.29 -5.06
CA PRO A 45 -7.21 -21.60 -5.65
C PRO A 45 -6.92 -21.60 -7.16
N SER A 46 -6.34 -22.69 -7.66
CA SER A 46 -6.20 -22.89 -9.10
C SER A 46 -7.54 -23.19 -9.75
N ILE A 47 -7.74 -22.68 -10.97
CA ILE A 47 -8.92 -22.97 -11.78
C ILE A 47 -8.54 -23.84 -12.97
N GLU A 48 -9.50 -24.62 -13.45
CA GLU A 48 -9.42 -25.22 -14.78
C GLU A 48 -9.53 -24.12 -15.84
N LYS A 49 -8.42 -23.86 -16.54
CA LYS A 49 -8.35 -22.79 -17.54
C LYS A 49 -9.22 -23.11 -18.75
N LYS A 50 -10.00 -22.12 -19.20
CA LYS A 50 -10.84 -22.25 -20.39
C LYS A 50 -10.53 -21.19 -21.42
N ASN A 51 -10.69 -19.93 -21.06
CA ASN A 51 -10.34 -18.80 -21.91
C ASN A 51 -10.16 -17.56 -21.03
N LYS A 52 -9.45 -16.54 -21.55
CA LYS A 52 -9.11 -15.34 -20.79
C LYS A 52 -10.31 -14.67 -20.10
N SER A 53 -11.45 -14.55 -20.77
CA SER A 53 -12.62 -13.87 -20.19
C SER A 53 -13.27 -14.68 -19.07
N HIS A 54 -13.36 -16.00 -19.24
CA HIS A 54 -13.85 -16.89 -18.20
C HIS A 54 -12.89 -16.89 -17.01
N ASP A 55 -11.60 -17.08 -17.27
CA ASP A 55 -10.56 -17.21 -16.25
C ASP A 55 -10.44 -15.92 -15.41
N THR A 56 -10.45 -14.74 -16.04
CA THR A 56 -10.47 -13.45 -15.31
C THR A 56 -11.72 -13.31 -14.43
N LYS A 57 -12.89 -13.77 -14.90
CA LYS A 57 -14.12 -13.70 -14.11
C LYS A 57 -14.06 -14.60 -12.88
N GLU A 58 -13.60 -15.84 -13.03
CA GLU A 58 -13.45 -16.79 -11.93
C GLU A 58 -12.45 -16.29 -10.90
N TYR A 59 -11.26 -15.84 -11.34
CA TYR A 59 -10.28 -15.25 -10.42
C TYR A 59 -10.78 -13.98 -9.74
N LYS A 60 -11.62 -13.17 -10.41
CA LYS A 60 -12.25 -12.02 -9.76
C LYS A 60 -13.17 -12.44 -8.62
N ILE A 61 -13.98 -13.48 -8.81
CA ILE A 61 -14.87 -14.00 -7.76
C ILE A 61 -14.04 -14.46 -6.57
N MET A 62 -12.98 -15.25 -6.81
CA MET A 62 -12.08 -15.73 -5.76
C MET A 62 -11.37 -14.59 -5.02
N GLU A 63 -10.87 -13.59 -5.75
CA GLU A 63 -10.23 -12.41 -5.18
C GLU A 63 -11.22 -11.56 -4.37
N ASP A 64 -12.47 -11.42 -4.84
CA ASP A 64 -13.53 -10.71 -4.11
C ASP A 64 -13.94 -11.43 -2.83
N GLU A 65 -14.03 -12.75 -2.84
CA GLU A 65 -14.32 -13.57 -1.66
C GLU A 65 -13.18 -13.48 -0.64
N TRP A 66 -11.94 -13.62 -1.10
CA TRP A 66 -10.75 -13.45 -0.26
C TRP A 66 -10.71 -12.06 0.38
N GLY A 67 -10.86 -10.99 -0.41
CA GLY A 67 -10.77 -9.63 0.09
C GLY A 67 -11.86 -9.30 1.12
N GLN A 68 -13.07 -9.84 0.93
CA GLN A 68 -14.14 -9.72 1.91
C GLN A 68 -13.86 -10.49 3.20
N ASN A 69 -13.29 -11.70 3.11
CA ASN A 69 -12.92 -12.48 4.29
C ASN A 69 -11.78 -11.80 5.08
N MET A 70 -10.80 -11.19 4.40
CA MET A 70 -9.77 -10.39 5.06
C MET A 70 -10.37 -9.18 5.77
N LEU A 71 -11.26 -8.45 5.10
CA LEU A 71 -11.93 -7.30 5.71
C LEU A 71 -12.78 -7.71 6.93
N GLU A 72 -13.44 -8.87 6.88
CA GLU A 72 -14.23 -9.41 8.00
C GLU A 72 -13.38 -9.69 9.25
N LYS A 73 -12.10 -10.08 9.10
CA LYS A 73 -11.17 -10.24 10.24
C LYS A 73 -10.93 -8.93 11.00
N ARG A 74 -10.87 -7.80 10.29
CA ARG A 74 -10.64 -6.47 10.88
C ARG A 74 -11.93 -5.75 11.24
N ARG A 75 -13.00 -5.95 10.47
CA ARG A 75 -14.29 -5.25 10.53
C ARG A 75 -15.45 -6.23 10.37
N PRO A 76 -15.68 -7.11 11.36
CA PRO A 76 -16.78 -8.08 11.31
C PRO A 76 -18.18 -7.42 11.33
N ASP A 77 -18.24 -6.13 11.67
CA ASP A 77 -19.46 -5.31 11.65
C ASP A 77 -19.87 -4.85 10.24
N LEU A 78 -18.94 -4.84 9.28
CA LEU A 78 -19.21 -4.37 7.92
C LEU A 78 -19.96 -5.43 7.11
N LYS A 79 -21.06 -5.02 6.48
CA LYS A 79 -21.76 -5.87 5.51
C LYS A 79 -20.92 -6.04 4.25
N LYS A 80 -20.89 -7.26 3.73
CA LYS A 80 -20.27 -7.60 2.45
C LYS A 80 -20.79 -6.70 1.32
N HIS A 81 -19.88 -6.08 0.58
CA HIS A 81 -20.17 -5.15 -0.52
C HIS A 81 -19.13 -5.31 -1.64
N GLY A 82 -19.53 -5.11 -2.90
CA GLY A 82 -18.67 -5.22 -4.08
C GLY A 82 -17.59 -4.13 -4.24
N GLN A 83 -17.30 -3.34 -3.20
CA GLN A 83 -16.26 -2.28 -3.20
C GLN A 83 -15.36 -2.43 -1.96
N TRP A 84 -15.02 -3.67 -1.61
CA TRP A 84 -14.23 -4.00 -0.43
C TRP A 84 -12.81 -3.41 -0.47
N THR A 85 -12.24 -3.18 -1.66
CA THR A 85 -10.87 -2.63 -1.80
C THR A 85 -10.71 -1.26 -1.18
N THR A 86 -11.75 -0.44 -1.15
CA THR A 86 -11.70 0.88 -0.50
C THR A 86 -11.42 0.71 0.98
N LYS A 87 -12.24 -0.04 1.71
CA LYS A 87 -12.07 -0.24 3.16
C LYS A 87 -10.86 -1.10 3.50
N LEU A 88 -10.56 -2.11 2.69
CA LEU A 88 -9.35 -2.89 2.91
C LEU A 88 -8.09 -2.01 2.73
N GLY A 89 -8.04 -1.18 1.68
CA GLY A 89 -6.92 -0.27 1.42
C GLY A 89 -6.75 0.79 2.51
N GLU A 90 -7.84 1.40 2.99
CA GLU A 90 -7.82 2.32 4.14
C GLU A 90 -7.17 1.64 5.37
N HIS A 91 -7.64 0.45 5.75
CA HIS A 91 -7.12 -0.27 6.92
C HIS A 91 -5.69 -0.79 6.74
N ILE A 92 -5.30 -1.23 5.55
CA ILE A 92 -3.90 -1.57 5.27
C ILE A 92 -3.00 -0.33 5.41
N THR A 93 -3.46 0.84 4.95
CA THR A 93 -2.73 2.11 5.09
C THR A 93 -2.50 2.42 6.57
N GLU A 94 -3.55 2.36 7.40
CA GLU A 94 -3.45 2.56 8.85
C GLU A 94 -2.44 1.59 9.49
N GLU A 95 -2.52 0.30 9.17
CA GLU A 95 -1.65 -0.71 9.77
C GLU A 95 -0.18 -0.56 9.34
N LEU A 96 0.10 -0.21 8.08
CA LEU A 96 1.46 0.10 7.63
C LEU A 96 2.02 1.33 8.35
N LEU A 97 1.20 2.37 8.57
CA LEU A 97 1.62 3.57 9.30
C LEU A 97 1.90 3.28 10.78
N ILE A 98 1.11 2.41 11.42
CA ILE A 98 1.38 1.92 12.79
C ILE A 98 2.76 1.24 12.84
N LEU A 99 3.07 0.38 11.86
CA LEU A 99 4.37 -0.29 11.79
C LEU A 99 5.54 0.66 11.50
N MET A 100 5.26 1.83 10.91
CA MET A 100 6.23 2.92 10.78
C MET A 100 6.37 3.79 12.05
N GLY A 101 5.76 3.39 13.16
CA GLY A 101 5.80 4.14 14.42
C GLY A 101 4.90 5.38 14.44
N LYS A 102 3.94 5.49 13.51
CA LYS A 102 2.99 6.61 13.45
C LYS A 102 1.71 6.27 14.21
N THR A 103 0.93 7.31 14.52
CA THR A 103 -0.40 7.18 15.12
C THR A 103 -1.46 7.66 14.14
N PRO A 104 -2.09 6.75 13.36
CA PRO A 104 -3.15 7.10 12.41
C PRO A 104 -4.40 7.62 13.10
N SER A 105 -5.07 8.55 12.44
CA SER A 105 -6.36 9.09 12.84
C SER A 105 -7.21 9.38 11.60
N HIS A 106 -8.52 9.52 11.77
CA HIS A 106 -9.38 9.98 10.67
C HIS A 106 -9.33 11.51 10.56
N PRO A 107 -8.98 12.07 9.40
CA PRO A 107 -8.95 13.51 9.22
C PRO A 107 -10.35 14.10 9.34
N ARG A 108 -10.43 15.30 9.91
CA ARG A 108 -11.65 16.11 9.84
C ARG A 108 -11.94 16.50 8.38
N LYS A 109 -13.21 16.59 8.02
CA LYS A 109 -13.63 17.06 6.69
C LYS A 109 -13.44 18.58 6.59
N ILE A 110 -12.68 19.07 5.61
CA ILE A 110 -12.43 20.49 5.35
C ILE A 110 -12.80 20.82 3.91
N ASN A 111 -13.62 21.85 3.67
CA ASN A 111 -14.03 22.31 2.33
C ASN A 111 -14.53 21.20 1.39
N GLY A 112 -15.17 20.17 1.94
CA GLY A 112 -15.69 19.04 1.16
C GLY A 112 -14.71 17.88 1.00
N TYR A 113 -13.42 18.06 1.28
CA TYR A 113 -12.41 17.01 1.25
C TYR A 113 -12.46 16.16 2.52
N ALA A 114 -12.40 14.84 2.33
CA ALA A 114 -12.32 13.85 3.40
C ALA A 114 -11.31 12.77 2.96
N PRO A 115 -10.00 13.03 3.15
CA PRO A 115 -8.96 12.03 2.92
C PRO A 115 -9.12 10.83 3.84
N ASP A 116 -8.39 9.74 3.57
CA ASP A 116 -8.60 8.48 4.27
C ASP A 116 -7.96 8.45 5.67
N THR A 117 -6.73 8.93 5.80
CA THR A 117 -5.96 8.83 7.04
C THR A 117 -5.08 10.06 7.27
N GLU A 118 -4.93 10.46 8.52
CA GLU A 118 -4.07 11.55 8.96
C GLU A 118 -3.09 11.06 10.03
N VAL A 119 -1.82 11.41 9.87
CA VAL A 119 -0.77 11.28 10.88
C VAL A 119 -0.18 12.65 11.15
N GLU A 120 0.75 12.77 12.11
CA GLU A 120 1.37 14.04 12.50
C GLU A 120 1.94 14.83 11.32
N ASP A 121 2.61 14.16 10.39
CA ASP A 121 3.41 14.77 9.32
C ASP A 121 2.81 14.65 7.92
N ALA A 122 1.65 13.99 7.75
CA ALA A 122 1.07 13.77 6.43
C ALA A 122 -0.43 13.43 6.46
N ILE A 123 -1.08 13.70 5.33
CA ILE A 123 -2.38 13.16 4.95
C ILE A 123 -2.14 12.00 3.98
N TRP A 124 -2.91 10.93 4.10
CA TRP A 124 -2.81 9.73 3.29
C TRP A 124 -4.14 9.43 2.59
N GLU A 125 -4.04 9.09 1.30
CA GLU A 125 -5.14 8.64 0.46
C GLU A 125 -4.81 7.26 -0.08
N ALA A 126 -5.62 6.27 0.29
CA ALA A 126 -5.49 4.89 -0.12
C ALA A 126 -6.02 4.69 -1.55
N LYS A 127 -5.24 3.98 -2.37
CA LYS A 127 -5.62 3.60 -3.74
C LYS A 127 -5.32 2.12 -3.97
N ALA A 128 -6.28 1.28 -3.62
CA ALA A 128 -6.23 -0.17 -3.81
C ALA A 128 -7.09 -0.61 -5.01
N GLN A 129 -6.62 -1.58 -5.78
CA GLN A 129 -7.36 -2.18 -6.89
C GLN A 129 -7.10 -3.68 -6.99
N THR A 130 -8.14 -4.44 -7.34
CA THR A 130 -8.06 -5.89 -7.59
C THR A 130 -7.37 -6.18 -8.92
N PHE A 131 -6.71 -7.33 -9.05
CA PHE A 131 -5.99 -7.73 -10.26
C PHE A 131 -6.90 -8.16 -11.41
N ASN A 132 -8.10 -8.62 -11.09
CA ASN A 132 -9.05 -9.13 -12.08
C ASN A 132 -10.18 -8.15 -12.43
N THR A 133 -10.08 -6.88 -11.99
CA THR A 133 -11.00 -5.81 -12.42
C THR A 133 -10.59 -5.31 -13.80
N THR A 134 -11.53 -5.34 -14.74
CA THR A 134 -11.35 -4.84 -16.11
C THR A 134 -11.81 -3.39 -16.25
N GLY A 135 -11.38 -2.72 -17.32
CA GLY A 135 -11.79 -1.36 -17.66
C GLY A 135 -10.86 -0.28 -17.10
N THR A 136 -11.40 0.94 -16.98
CA THR A 136 -10.63 2.17 -16.70
C THR A 136 -10.66 2.58 -15.23
N ALA A 137 -11.10 1.70 -14.33
CA ALA A 137 -11.23 2.02 -12.91
C ALA A 137 -9.91 2.52 -12.29
N GLY A 138 -8.77 1.92 -12.70
CA GLY A 138 -7.44 2.30 -12.25
C GLY A 138 -6.96 3.67 -12.76
N GLU A 139 -7.47 4.16 -13.88
CA GLU A 139 -7.04 5.45 -14.45
C GLU A 139 -7.38 6.63 -13.53
N LYS A 140 -8.37 6.46 -12.65
CA LYS A 140 -8.76 7.47 -11.65
C LYS A 140 -7.62 7.83 -10.70
N ILE A 141 -6.64 6.95 -10.52
CA ILE A 141 -5.45 7.20 -9.68
C ILE A 141 -4.67 8.42 -10.20
N LEU A 142 -4.65 8.63 -11.52
CA LEU A 142 -3.92 9.75 -12.14
C LEU A 142 -4.59 11.10 -11.90
N GLY A 143 -5.89 11.11 -11.62
CA GLY A 143 -6.64 12.32 -11.29
C GLY A 143 -6.57 12.72 -9.82
N VAL A 144 -6.02 11.86 -8.95
CA VAL A 144 -5.98 12.10 -7.50
C VAL A 144 -5.21 13.37 -7.12
N PRO A 145 -4.01 13.66 -7.66
CA PRO A 145 -3.32 14.91 -7.32
C PRO A 145 -4.11 16.16 -7.71
N PHE A 146 -4.79 16.12 -8.86
CA PHE A 146 -5.60 17.24 -9.30
C PHE A 146 -6.85 17.40 -8.42
N LYS A 147 -7.53 16.29 -8.07
CA LYS A 147 -8.69 16.31 -7.17
C LYS A 147 -8.33 16.90 -5.81
N TYR A 148 -7.16 16.58 -5.28
CA TYR A 148 -6.75 16.96 -3.93
C TYR A 148 -5.64 18.01 -3.93
N ALA A 149 -5.57 18.86 -4.95
CA ALA A 149 -4.55 19.89 -5.09
C ALA A 149 -4.49 20.84 -3.88
N ASP A 150 -5.65 21.12 -3.26
CA ASP A 150 -5.76 22.02 -2.11
C ASP A 150 -5.49 21.34 -0.76
N VAL A 151 -5.44 20.00 -0.70
CA VAL A 151 -5.31 19.26 0.56
C VAL A 151 -4.03 19.64 1.32
N PRO A 152 -2.85 19.76 0.68
CA PRO A 152 -1.65 20.16 1.38
C PRO A 152 -1.76 21.48 2.15
N GLU A 153 -2.40 22.48 1.54
CA GLU A 153 -2.64 23.78 2.17
C GLU A 153 -3.71 23.70 3.26
N LEU A 154 -4.85 23.06 2.97
CA LEU A 154 -5.99 22.97 3.90
C LEU A 154 -5.66 22.23 5.20
N TYR A 155 -4.79 21.22 5.13
CA TYR A 155 -4.38 20.42 6.28
C TYR A 155 -3.01 20.82 6.83
N GLY A 156 -2.26 21.69 6.14
CA GLY A 156 -0.88 22.07 6.49
C GLY A 156 0.10 20.90 6.45
N LYS A 157 -0.20 19.86 5.66
CA LYS A 157 0.51 18.57 5.64
C LYS A 157 0.56 18.02 4.22
N PRO A 158 1.68 17.47 3.75
CA PRO A 158 1.74 16.85 2.43
C PRO A 158 0.72 15.70 2.29
N LEU A 159 0.20 15.51 1.08
CA LEU A 159 -0.65 14.38 0.71
C LEU A 159 0.20 13.24 0.13
N LYS A 160 0.05 12.05 0.70
CA LYS A 160 0.63 10.80 0.22
C LYS A 160 -0.46 9.93 -0.39
N ILE A 161 -0.29 9.55 -1.65
CA ILE A 161 -1.22 8.66 -2.37
C ILE A 161 -0.62 7.26 -2.34
N LEU A 162 -1.15 6.38 -1.50
CA LEU A 162 -0.64 5.02 -1.35
C LEU A 162 -1.28 4.07 -2.35
N CYS A 163 -0.52 3.64 -3.35
CA CYS A 163 -0.94 2.66 -4.35
C CYS A 163 -0.73 1.23 -3.82
N MET A 164 -1.75 0.38 -3.91
CA MET A 164 -1.75 -0.98 -3.36
C MET A 164 -2.30 -2.03 -4.32
N GLY A 165 -1.72 -3.23 -4.29
CA GLY A 165 -2.15 -4.36 -5.12
C GLY A 165 -2.00 -4.01 -6.61
N CYS A 166 -3.04 -4.24 -7.40
CA CYS A 166 -3.00 -3.98 -8.84
C CYS A 166 -2.80 -2.48 -9.17
N ALA A 167 -3.26 -1.58 -8.30
CA ALA A 167 -3.07 -0.15 -8.48
C ALA A 167 -1.58 0.20 -8.53
N GLU A 168 -0.78 -0.36 -7.62
CA GLU A 168 0.67 -0.16 -7.61
C GLU A 168 1.33 -0.71 -8.88
N LYS A 169 0.96 -1.95 -9.26
CA LYS A 169 1.46 -2.60 -10.48
C LYS A 169 1.19 -1.74 -11.72
N LEU A 170 -0.04 -1.24 -11.88
CA LEU A 170 -0.41 -0.36 -12.98
C LEU A 170 0.38 0.96 -12.95
N CYS A 171 0.55 1.55 -11.77
CA CYS A 171 1.33 2.78 -11.61
C CYS A 171 2.80 2.62 -12.04
N ARG A 172 3.42 1.46 -11.80
CA ARG A 172 4.81 1.16 -12.21
C ARG A 172 4.93 0.71 -13.67
N GLU A 173 4.08 -0.22 -14.09
CA GLU A 173 4.24 -0.97 -15.35
C GLU A 173 3.47 -0.37 -16.54
N HIS A 174 2.51 0.52 -16.29
CA HIS A 174 1.66 1.09 -17.34
C HIS A 174 1.61 2.61 -17.29
N TYR A 175 1.24 3.18 -16.15
CA TYR A 175 1.00 4.62 -16.03
C TYR A 175 2.29 5.41 -15.82
N GLY A 176 3.29 4.86 -15.13
CA GLY A 176 4.58 5.51 -14.89
C GLY A 176 4.50 6.71 -13.95
N ASN A 177 3.58 6.68 -12.98
CA ASN A 177 3.48 7.67 -11.89
C ASN A 177 4.14 7.16 -10.59
N LEU A 178 4.62 5.92 -10.58
CA LEU A 178 5.61 5.39 -9.64
C LEU A 178 6.86 5.00 -10.44
N ASP A 179 8.03 5.04 -9.82
CA ASP A 179 9.29 4.73 -10.50
C ASP A 179 9.29 3.31 -11.09
N GLY A 180 9.76 3.22 -12.34
CA GLY A 180 9.78 2.02 -13.16
C GLY A 180 10.05 2.33 -14.64
N GLU A 181 10.04 1.30 -15.48
CA GLU A 181 10.37 1.43 -16.92
C GLU A 181 9.43 2.38 -17.69
N LYS A 182 8.20 2.60 -17.21
CA LYS A 182 7.23 3.48 -17.86
C LYS A 182 7.30 4.93 -17.42
N THR A 183 8.18 5.26 -16.48
CA THR A 183 8.38 6.62 -15.98
C THR A 183 9.33 7.37 -16.92
N THR A 184 8.75 7.89 -17.99
CA THR A 184 9.47 8.71 -18.96
C THR A 184 9.86 10.06 -18.36
N GLU A 185 10.83 10.74 -18.96
CA GLU A 185 11.24 12.09 -18.54
C GLU A 185 10.08 13.09 -18.47
N LYS A 186 9.14 13.01 -19.44
CA LYS A 186 7.94 13.84 -19.41
C LYS A 186 7.04 13.56 -18.20
N LYS A 187 6.90 12.29 -17.81
CA LYS A 187 6.10 11.91 -16.63
C LYS A 187 6.81 12.30 -15.34
N ARG A 188 8.13 12.14 -15.27
CA ARG A 188 8.96 12.60 -14.15
C ARG A 188 8.73 14.07 -13.82
N ARG A 189 8.69 14.94 -14.84
CA ARG A 189 8.35 16.36 -14.67
C ARG A 189 6.98 16.62 -14.04
N PHE A 190 5.97 15.81 -14.36
CA PHE A 190 4.67 15.93 -13.69
C PHE A 190 4.71 15.42 -12.25
N ILE A 191 5.45 14.34 -11.98
CA ILE A 191 5.63 13.81 -10.62
C ILE A 191 6.36 14.82 -9.75
N GLU A 192 7.44 15.42 -10.25
CA GLU A 192 8.19 16.48 -9.58
C GLU A 192 7.32 17.70 -9.31
N PHE A 193 6.54 18.15 -10.30
CA PHE A 193 5.58 19.24 -10.11
C PHE A 193 4.60 18.96 -8.96
N TYR A 194 4.00 17.78 -8.90
CA TYR A 194 3.09 17.45 -7.79
C TYR A 194 3.83 17.36 -6.46
N LYS A 195 5.05 16.81 -6.45
CA LYS A 195 5.89 16.69 -5.24
C LYS A 195 6.28 18.06 -4.68
N GLU A 196 6.63 19.02 -5.53
CA GLU A 196 6.89 20.42 -5.15
C GLU A 196 5.65 21.09 -4.54
N ASN A 197 4.45 20.64 -4.93
CA ASN A 197 3.18 21.08 -4.37
C ASN A 197 2.67 20.18 -3.23
N GLY A 198 3.56 19.38 -2.62
CA GLY A 198 3.25 18.58 -1.43
C GLY A 198 2.43 17.32 -1.70
N ILE A 199 2.35 16.83 -2.94
CA ILE A 199 1.61 15.61 -3.31
C ILE A 199 2.56 14.55 -3.87
N GLU A 200 2.55 13.35 -3.32
CA GLU A 200 3.46 12.27 -3.73
C GLU A 200 2.73 10.93 -3.84
N TRP A 201 3.00 10.17 -4.91
CA TRP A 201 2.61 8.77 -4.98
C TRP A 201 3.64 7.89 -4.28
N ILE A 202 3.17 6.87 -3.57
CA ILE A 202 4.01 5.91 -2.86
C ILE A 202 3.47 4.50 -3.16
N GLY A 203 4.36 3.55 -3.40
CA GLY A 203 3.99 2.13 -3.45
C GLY A 203 3.91 1.51 -2.06
N ALA A 204 2.92 0.64 -1.82
CA ALA A 204 2.85 -0.11 -0.58
C ALA A 204 4.06 -1.04 -0.40
N THR A 205 4.58 -1.62 -1.49
CA THR A 205 5.80 -2.43 -1.41
C THR A 205 7.03 -1.61 -0.95
N GLU A 206 7.12 -0.33 -1.33
CA GLU A 206 8.18 0.57 -0.85
C GLU A 206 8.05 0.85 0.65
N LEU A 207 6.83 0.94 1.18
CA LEU A 207 6.63 1.08 2.63
C LEU A 207 7.03 -0.18 3.38
N ILE A 208 6.69 -1.36 2.85
CA ILE A 208 7.10 -2.64 3.44
C ILE A 208 8.63 -2.74 3.48
N GLU A 209 9.30 -2.41 2.38
CA GLU A 209 10.77 -2.40 2.32
C GLU A 209 11.39 -1.43 3.34
N LYS A 210 10.81 -0.23 3.50
CA LYS A 210 11.25 0.74 4.51
C LYS A 210 11.06 0.22 5.94
N ILE A 211 9.92 -0.41 6.24
CA ILE A 211 9.67 -1.00 7.56
C ILE A 211 10.70 -2.09 7.86
N VAL A 212 10.99 -2.98 6.90
CA VAL A 212 11.98 -4.05 7.05
C VAL A 212 13.40 -3.48 7.20
N ALA A 213 13.74 -2.40 6.49
CA ALA A 213 15.04 -1.74 6.63
C ALA A 213 15.21 -1.09 8.01
N ASN A 214 14.21 -0.33 8.48
CA ASN A 214 14.26 0.35 9.77
C ASN A 214 14.43 -0.61 10.97
N GLU A 215 13.80 -1.79 10.92
CA GLU A 215 13.97 -2.82 11.96
C GLU A 215 15.41 -3.37 11.99
N ILE A 216 16.09 -3.47 10.84
CA ILE A 216 17.48 -3.94 10.79
C ILE A 216 18.40 -2.93 11.44
N ASP A 217 18.25 -1.66 11.06
CA ASP A 217 19.07 -0.57 11.60
C ASP A 217 18.92 -0.48 13.13
N ALA A 218 17.70 -0.64 13.66
CA ALA A 218 17.46 -0.67 15.10
C ALA A 218 18.18 -1.83 15.80
N ASN A 219 18.12 -3.06 15.24
CA ASN A 219 18.78 -4.22 15.81
C ASN A 219 20.33 -4.15 15.72
N GLU A 220 20.87 -3.51 14.67
CA GLU A 220 22.33 -3.29 14.54
C GLU A 220 22.84 -2.24 15.53
N ILE A 221 22.06 -1.20 15.82
CA ILE A 221 22.39 -0.23 16.88
C ILE A 221 22.42 -0.92 18.25
N ASP A 222 21.38 -1.68 18.59
CA ASP A 222 21.28 -2.39 19.87
C ASP A 222 22.44 -3.38 20.09
N ALA A 223 22.85 -4.11 19.04
CA ALA A 223 23.98 -5.04 19.13
C ALA A 223 25.33 -4.34 19.41
N ASN A 224 25.56 -3.17 18.78
CA ASN A 224 26.79 -2.41 18.95
C ASN A 224 26.86 -1.71 20.33
N GLU A 225 25.72 -1.30 20.91
CA GLU A 225 25.68 -0.72 22.26
C GLU A 225 25.98 -1.76 23.35
N ILE A 226 25.62 -3.03 23.14
CA ILE A 226 25.93 -4.13 24.06
C ILE A 226 27.43 -4.44 24.06
N ASP A 227 28.10 -4.38 22.90
CA ASP A 227 29.54 -4.66 22.81
C ASP A 227 30.42 -3.55 23.42
N ILE A 228 30.00 -2.27 23.33
CA ILE A 228 30.70 -1.14 23.95
C ILE A 228 30.62 -1.18 25.48
N ASN A 229 29.49 -1.62 26.04
CA ASN A 229 29.30 -1.70 27.49
C ASN A 229 29.92 -2.96 28.13
N ASN A 230 30.39 -3.91 27.31
CA ASN A 230 31.09 -5.13 27.74
C ASN A 230 32.61 -5.10 27.46
N SER A 231 33.14 -3.97 27.00
CA SER A 231 34.57 -3.73 26.71
C SER A 231 35.21 -2.80 27.74
#